data_AF-A0A522QKD1-F1
#
_entry.id   AF-A0A522QKD1-F1
#
_cell.length_a   1.000
_cell.length_b   1.000
_cell.length_c   1.000
_cell.angle_alpha   90.00
_cell.angle_beta   90.00
_cell.angle_gamma   90.00
#
_symmetry.space_group_name_H-M   'P 1'
#
loop_
_entity.id
_entity.type
_entity.pdbx_description
1 polymer ?
#
loop_
_entity_poly.entity_id
_entity_poly.type
_entity_poly.pdbx_seq_one_letter_code
_entity_poly.pdbx_strand_id
1 'polypeptide(L)'
;MTRETRWVVTDLPATIDRQCLLRVKITFDGHVKAGRVRHIINLDHVGEWQNEATTSIITILRTLRNAGGTLRLVTRRSDIRAALSLAGLDKILHVYTDEVAASTVIEDSTAKPGRALHVREASTRTDTQAFVVKGIGSLLALFLLLPPSASARAASVPQADASPGAVPTTDAREIVQRLIEREPDLQTYRAHLNVKIRMRSFPFLAPALEGQVYFKRPGKYEVIFDHVPFYAKGFERVYGGIGDPSDWYQRFDVSYSGQVIVSGHPDVVLTLVQRVRGMIDHERVMVDPTTWQIEQMEWRYYNGGVITMSQQYSNEDGFDMVIRQSADVRIPHVSAIAEANLSDYRTNVAIDDATFANNRR
;
A
#
# COMPACT_ATOMS: atom_id res chain seq x y z
N MET A 1 -49.97 11.17 0.32
CA MET A 1 -49.71 9.71 0.39
C MET A 1 -48.22 9.49 0.53
N THR A 2 -47.75 9.15 1.73
CA THR A 2 -46.38 8.70 1.97
C THR A 2 -46.19 7.34 1.29
N ARG A 3 -45.28 7.23 0.32
CA ARG A 3 -44.91 5.91 -0.24
C ARG A 3 -44.13 5.16 0.82
N GLU A 4 -44.69 4.05 1.30
CA GLU A 4 -44.01 3.15 2.23
C GLU A 4 -42.76 2.57 1.55
N THR A 5 -41.58 2.97 2.02
CA THR A 5 -40.29 2.64 1.38
C THR A 5 -39.85 1.23 1.77
N ARG A 6 -40.49 0.22 1.17
CA ARG A 6 -40.22 -1.20 1.38
C ARG A 6 -38.76 -1.56 1.01
N TRP A 7 -38.10 -2.32 1.88
CA TRP A 7 -36.78 -2.91 1.60
C TRP A 7 -36.87 -3.91 0.45
N VAL A 8 -35.88 -3.86 -0.45
CA VAL A 8 -35.66 -4.90 -1.46
C VAL A 8 -34.63 -5.88 -0.91
N VAL A 9 -35.02 -7.15 -0.76
CA VAL A 9 -34.07 -8.24 -0.48
C VAL A 9 -33.48 -8.71 -1.81
N THR A 10 -32.17 -8.97 -1.85
CA THR A 10 -31.47 -9.53 -3.01
C THR A 10 -30.47 -10.57 -2.55
N ASP A 11 -30.67 -11.83 -2.95
CA ASP A 11 -29.70 -12.89 -2.76
C ASP A 11 -28.52 -12.74 -3.71
N LEU A 12 -27.29 -12.88 -3.20
CA LEU A 12 -26.14 -13.10 -4.08
C LEU A 12 -26.03 -14.60 -4.43
N PRO A 13 -25.73 -14.95 -5.69
CA PRO A 13 -25.57 -16.34 -6.10
C PRO A 13 -24.30 -16.94 -5.51
N ALA A 14 -24.27 -18.27 -5.42
CA ALA A 14 -23.14 -19.03 -4.86
C ALA A 14 -21.80 -18.75 -5.55
N THR A 15 -21.80 -18.69 -6.88
CA THR A 15 -20.59 -18.38 -7.66
C THR A 15 -20.61 -16.91 -8.07
N ILE A 16 -19.75 -16.11 -7.46
CA ILE A 16 -19.56 -14.70 -7.82
C ILE A 16 -18.38 -14.58 -8.79
N ASP A 17 -18.67 -14.82 -10.07
CA ASP A 17 -17.73 -14.58 -11.16
C ASP A 17 -17.88 -13.15 -11.77
N ARG A 18 -17.09 -12.86 -12.81
CA ARG A 18 -17.14 -11.56 -13.53
C ARG A 18 -18.48 -11.29 -14.22
N GLN A 19 -19.23 -12.32 -14.64
CA GLN A 19 -20.56 -12.17 -15.24
C GLN A 19 -21.64 -11.97 -14.17
N CYS A 20 -21.51 -12.60 -13.00
CA CYS A 20 -22.28 -12.31 -11.80
C CYS A 20 -22.12 -10.84 -11.41
N LEU A 21 -20.88 -10.35 -11.27
CA LEU A 21 -20.56 -8.93 -11.00
C LEU A 21 -21.30 -7.96 -11.93
N LEU A 22 -21.29 -8.24 -13.24
CA LEU A 22 -22.00 -7.43 -14.24
C LEU A 22 -23.53 -7.50 -14.08
N ARG A 23 -24.09 -8.71 -13.89
CA ARG A 23 -25.54 -8.91 -13.67
C ARG A 23 -26.01 -8.19 -12.41
N VAL A 24 -25.29 -8.37 -11.30
CA VAL A 24 -25.52 -7.67 -10.02
C VAL A 24 -25.52 -6.16 -10.25
N LYS A 25 -24.49 -5.59 -10.89
CA LYS A 25 -24.45 -4.16 -11.20
C LYS A 25 -25.68 -3.70 -12.01
N ILE A 26 -26.05 -4.42 -13.07
CA ILE A 26 -27.21 -4.10 -13.91
C ILE A 26 -28.52 -4.12 -13.09
N THR A 27 -28.69 -5.14 -12.24
CA THR A 27 -29.86 -5.27 -11.34
C THR A 27 -29.94 -4.09 -10.37
N PHE A 28 -28.85 -3.73 -9.70
CA PHE A 28 -28.83 -2.61 -8.75
C PHE A 28 -28.98 -1.25 -9.44
N ASP A 29 -28.36 -1.03 -10.60
CA ASP A 29 -28.58 0.17 -11.42
C ASP A 29 -30.06 0.28 -11.85
N GLY A 30 -30.71 -0.84 -12.19
CA GLY A 30 -32.14 -0.92 -12.49
C GLY A 30 -33.05 -0.69 -11.26
N HIS A 31 -32.62 -1.16 -10.08
CA HIS A 31 -33.31 -0.88 -8.81
C HIS A 31 -33.26 0.63 -8.48
N VAL A 32 -32.08 1.25 -8.58
CA VAL A 32 -31.87 2.69 -8.38
C VAL A 32 -32.70 3.52 -9.35
N LYS A 33 -32.69 3.20 -10.66
CA LYS A 33 -33.53 3.88 -11.67
C LYS A 33 -35.03 3.77 -11.38
N ALA A 34 -35.47 2.70 -10.74
CA ALA A 34 -36.85 2.51 -10.28
C ALA A 34 -37.16 3.15 -8.90
N GLY A 35 -36.24 3.97 -8.34
CA GLY A 35 -36.39 4.61 -7.03
C GLY A 35 -36.25 3.66 -5.84
N ARG A 36 -35.84 2.40 -6.06
CA ARG A 36 -35.62 1.41 -5.00
C ARG A 36 -34.19 1.54 -4.50
N VAL A 37 -33.99 2.33 -3.44
CA VAL A 37 -32.66 2.67 -2.90
C VAL A 37 -32.35 2.04 -1.52
N ARG A 38 -33.29 1.27 -0.95
CA ARG A 38 -33.12 0.54 0.32
C ARG A 38 -33.00 -0.96 0.06
N HIS A 39 -31.81 -1.51 0.32
CA HIS A 39 -31.49 -2.92 -0.01
C HIS A 39 -30.97 -3.70 1.20
N ILE A 40 -31.43 -4.95 1.28
CA ILE A 40 -30.86 -6.00 2.12
C ILE A 40 -30.22 -7.00 1.17
N ILE A 41 -28.93 -7.28 1.34
CA ILE A 41 -28.27 -8.37 0.61
C ILE A 41 -28.15 -9.58 1.54
N ASN A 42 -28.72 -10.70 1.11
CA ASN A 42 -28.49 -11.98 1.76
C ASN A 42 -27.23 -12.64 1.18
N LEU A 43 -26.29 -12.99 2.06
CA LEU A 43 -24.99 -13.57 1.70
C LEU A 43 -24.89 -15.07 2.04
N ASP A 44 -25.90 -15.67 2.66
CA ASP A 44 -25.83 -17.09 3.09
C ASP A 44 -25.73 -18.06 1.90
N HIS A 45 -26.18 -17.62 0.72
CA HIS A 45 -26.06 -18.36 -0.54
C HIS A 45 -24.72 -18.19 -1.24
N VAL A 46 -23.89 -17.19 -0.89
CA VAL A 46 -22.54 -17.01 -1.47
C VAL A 46 -21.67 -18.21 -1.10
N GLY A 47 -20.90 -18.77 -2.04
CA GLY A 47 -20.08 -19.96 -1.82
C GLY A 47 -18.88 -19.71 -0.89
N GLU A 48 -17.69 -19.69 -1.47
CA GLU A 48 -16.49 -19.21 -0.77
C GLU A 48 -16.42 -17.67 -0.82
N TRP A 49 -15.99 -17.05 0.27
CA TRP A 49 -15.78 -15.61 0.29
C TRP A 49 -14.47 -15.21 -0.39
N GLN A 50 -14.57 -14.89 -1.68
CA GLN A 50 -13.42 -14.51 -2.51
C GLN A 50 -13.37 -12.98 -2.79
N ASN A 51 -12.34 -12.50 -3.48
CA ASN A 51 -12.14 -11.07 -3.75
C ASN A 51 -13.30 -10.48 -4.58
N GLU A 52 -13.90 -11.30 -5.42
CA GLU A 52 -15.01 -11.01 -6.31
C GLU A 52 -16.31 -10.73 -5.53
N ALA A 53 -16.54 -11.45 -4.42
CA ALA A 53 -17.64 -11.20 -3.48
C ALA A 53 -17.48 -9.83 -2.80
N THR A 54 -16.29 -9.56 -2.27
CA THR A 54 -15.95 -8.27 -1.66
C THR A 54 -16.08 -7.13 -2.67
N THR A 55 -15.57 -7.32 -3.89
CA THR A 55 -15.67 -6.35 -4.99
C THR A 55 -17.12 -6.09 -5.41
N SER A 56 -17.97 -7.14 -5.40
CA SER A 56 -19.40 -7.01 -5.68
C SER A 56 -20.07 -6.10 -4.67
N ILE A 57 -19.86 -6.34 -3.37
CA ILE A 57 -20.48 -5.56 -2.30
C ILE A 57 -19.97 -4.12 -2.31
N ILE A 58 -18.68 -3.88 -2.54
CA ILE A 58 -18.13 -2.52 -2.70
C ILE A 58 -18.75 -1.82 -3.92
N THR A 59 -18.97 -2.53 -5.03
CA THR A 59 -19.61 -1.99 -6.22
C THR A 59 -21.07 -1.61 -5.95
N ILE A 60 -21.84 -2.50 -5.32
CA ILE A 60 -23.24 -2.24 -4.95
C ILE A 60 -23.34 -1.06 -3.97
N LEU A 61 -22.48 -1.04 -2.94
CA LEU A 61 -22.40 0.04 -1.96
C LEU A 61 -22.12 1.39 -2.63
N ARG A 62 -21.19 1.44 -3.59
CA ARG A 62 -20.92 2.67 -4.37
C ARG A 62 -22.14 3.10 -5.20
N THR A 63 -22.76 2.18 -5.94
CA THR A 63 -23.99 2.46 -6.71
C THR A 63 -25.12 3.01 -5.83
N LEU A 64 -25.39 2.37 -4.69
CA LEU A 64 -26.45 2.79 -3.78
C LEU A 64 -26.14 4.11 -3.07
N ARG A 65 -24.91 4.29 -2.57
CA ARG A 65 -24.50 5.52 -1.88
C ARG A 65 -24.55 6.74 -2.79
N ASN A 66 -24.17 6.59 -4.07
CA ASN A 66 -24.28 7.65 -5.07
C ASN A 66 -25.74 8.06 -5.35
N ALA A 67 -26.70 7.16 -5.08
CA ALA A 67 -28.14 7.41 -5.20
C ALA A 67 -28.82 7.80 -3.86
N GLY A 68 -28.05 8.06 -2.80
CA GLY A 68 -28.60 8.34 -1.46
C GLY A 68 -29.27 7.15 -0.78
N GLY A 69 -28.93 5.92 -1.19
CA GLY A 69 -29.52 4.68 -0.69
C GLY A 69 -28.81 4.07 0.51
N THR A 70 -29.53 3.19 1.22
CA THR A 70 -29.01 2.37 2.33
C THR A 70 -28.81 0.93 1.88
N LEU A 71 -27.67 0.35 2.29
CA LEU A 71 -27.36 -1.07 2.17
C LEU A 71 -27.25 -1.71 3.56
N ARG A 72 -27.93 -2.85 3.75
CA ARG A 72 -27.78 -3.76 4.89
C ARG A 72 -27.32 -5.12 4.39
N LEU A 73 -26.52 -5.83 5.18
CA LEU A 73 -26.07 -7.19 4.87
C LEU A 73 -26.73 -8.17 5.85
N VAL A 74 -27.12 -9.34 5.37
CA VAL A 74 -27.66 -10.44 6.17
C VAL A 74 -26.81 -11.68 5.94
N THR A 75 -26.35 -12.30 7.02
CA THR A 75 -25.75 -13.63 6.98
C THR A 75 -25.70 -14.32 8.34
N ARG A 76 -26.12 -15.59 8.34
CA ARG A 76 -25.99 -16.56 9.44
C ARG A 76 -24.59 -17.16 9.50
N ARG A 77 -23.88 -17.20 8.37
CA ARG A 77 -22.53 -17.76 8.24
C ARG A 77 -21.46 -16.97 9.01
N SER A 78 -20.82 -17.63 9.98
CA SER A 78 -19.79 -17.04 10.83
C SER A 78 -18.49 -16.74 10.08
N ASP A 79 -18.15 -17.53 9.06
CA ASP A 79 -17.01 -17.30 8.18
C ASP A 79 -17.20 -16.06 7.30
N ILE A 80 -18.41 -15.82 6.78
CA ILE A 80 -18.74 -14.59 6.05
C ILE A 80 -18.76 -13.39 7.01
N ARG A 81 -19.34 -13.50 8.21
CA ARG A 81 -19.28 -12.40 9.21
C ARG A 81 -17.85 -12.08 9.60
N ALA A 82 -17.01 -13.09 9.79
CA ALA A 82 -15.58 -12.90 9.97
C ALA A 82 -15.05 -12.10 8.77
N ALA A 83 -15.18 -12.61 7.54
CA ALA A 83 -14.68 -11.98 6.31
C ALA A 83 -15.20 -10.54 6.02
N LEU A 84 -16.37 -10.17 6.51
CA LEU A 84 -16.88 -8.80 6.49
C LEU A 84 -16.15 -7.90 7.49
N SER A 85 -15.95 -8.37 8.73
CA SER A 85 -15.18 -7.65 9.77
C SER A 85 -13.71 -7.52 9.41
N LEU A 86 -13.19 -8.59 8.83
CA LEU A 86 -11.90 -8.77 8.19
C LEU A 86 -11.65 -7.67 7.12
N ALA A 87 -12.62 -7.42 6.25
CA ALA A 87 -12.58 -6.35 5.25
C ALA A 87 -12.95 -4.95 5.80
N GLY A 88 -13.27 -4.82 7.09
CA GLY A 88 -13.76 -3.59 7.72
C GLY A 88 -15.15 -3.13 7.23
N LEU A 89 -15.90 -4.01 6.56
CA LEU A 89 -17.22 -3.70 6.02
C LEU A 89 -18.29 -3.63 7.12
N ASP A 90 -18.13 -4.37 8.22
CA ASP A 90 -18.99 -4.32 9.42
C ASP A 90 -18.99 -2.97 10.15
N LYS A 91 -17.88 -2.22 10.06
CA LYS A 91 -17.74 -0.86 10.62
C LYS A 91 -18.49 0.20 9.82
N ILE A 92 -18.94 -0.15 8.61
CA ILE A 92 -19.53 0.79 7.63
C ILE A 92 -20.94 0.35 7.23
N LEU A 93 -21.22 -0.94 7.27
CA LEU A 93 -22.50 -1.58 6.93
C LEU A 93 -23.05 -2.30 8.16
N HIS A 94 -24.36 -2.18 8.38
CA HIS A 94 -25.02 -3.02 9.37
C HIS A 94 -25.11 -4.46 8.84
N VAL A 95 -24.49 -5.40 9.55
CA VAL A 95 -24.55 -6.84 9.30
C VAL A 95 -25.53 -7.46 10.32
N TYR A 96 -26.53 -8.18 9.83
CA TYR A 96 -27.55 -8.84 10.62
C TYR A 96 -27.49 -10.36 10.44
N THR A 97 -28.05 -11.10 11.39
CA THR A 97 -28.19 -12.57 11.35
C THR A 97 -29.33 -13.04 10.44
N ASP A 98 -30.31 -12.19 10.19
CA ASP A 98 -31.54 -12.55 9.48
C ASP A 98 -32.24 -11.31 8.89
N GLU A 99 -33.10 -11.55 7.91
CA GLU A 99 -33.80 -10.52 7.14
C GLU A 99 -34.88 -9.80 7.95
N VAL A 100 -35.44 -10.43 8.98
CA VAL A 100 -36.49 -9.84 9.82
C VAL A 100 -35.87 -8.77 10.71
N ALA A 101 -34.77 -9.07 11.39
CA ALA A 101 -33.95 -8.07 12.09
C ALA A 101 -33.48 -6.96 11.13
N ALA A 102 -32.99 -7.32 9.93
CA ALA A 102 -32.51 -6.35 8.96
C ALA A 102 -33.60 -5.45 8.35
N SER A 103 -34.87 -5.84 8.38
CA SER A 103 -35.99 -5.04 7.84
C SER A 103 -36.77 -4.26 8.90
N THR A 104 -36.86 -4.79 10.13
CA THR A 104 -37.62 -4.18 11.25
C THR A 104 -36.90 -3.03 11.94
N VAL A 105 -35.57 -2.94 11.87
CA VAL A 105 -34.81 -1.79 12.41
C VAL A 105 -35.16 -0.53 11.62
N ILE A 106 -36.04 0.29 12.17
CA ILE A 106 -36.31 1.65 11.71
C ILE A 106 -34.99 2.44 11.82
N GLU A 107 -34.61 3.16 10.77
CA GLU A 107 -33.41 4.00 10.77
C GLU A 107 -33.60 5.19 11.71
N ASP A 108 -33.12 5.08 12.95
CA ASP A 108 -32.76 6.27 13.72
C ASP A 108 -31.52 6.88 13.08
N SER A 109 -31.74 7.92 12.27
CA SER A 109 -30.78 8.61 11.41
C SER A 109 -29.55 9.18 12.15
N THR A 110 -29.55 9.13 13.48
CA THR A 110 -28.51 9.69 14.35
C THR A 110 -27.49 8.66 14.85
N ALA A 111 -27.79 7.35 14.80
CA ALA A 111 -26.93 6.31 15.34
C ALA A 111 -25.83 5.87 14.36
N LYS A 112 -24.55 6.02 14.76
CA LYS A 112 -23.41 5.50 13.99
C LYS A 112 -23.52 3.96 13.82
N PRO A 113 -23.25 3.40 12.62
CA PRO A 113 -23.03 1.96 12.47
C PRO A 113 -21.84 1.51 13.34
N GLY A 114 -21.97 0.36 14.00
CA GLY A 114 -20.90 -0.26 14.79
C GLY A 114 -21.19 -0.57 16.27
N ARG A 115 -22.42 -0.41 16.77
CA ARG A 115 -22.77 -0.76 18.18
C ARG A 115 -24.04 -1.60 18.38
N ALA A 116 -24.62 -2.15 17.31
CA ALA A 116 -25.82 -2.99 17.39
C ALA A 116 -25.47 -4.46 17.67
N LEU A 117 -25.84 -4.95 18.86
CA LEU A 117 -25.91 -6.35 19.31
C LEU A 117 -24.71 -7.26 18.98
N HIS A 118 -23.68 -7.23 19.84
CA HIS A 118 -22.98 -8.48 20.18
C HIS A 118 -23.78 -9.23 21.24
N VAL A 119 -24.64 -10.16 20.81
CA VAL A 119 -25.12 -11.24 21.70
C VAL A 119 -23.96 -12.21 21.91
N ARG A 120 -23.74 -12.60 23.18
CA ARG A 120 -22.52 -13.20 23.67
C ARG A 120 -22.55 -14.73 23.55
N GLU A 121 -22.32 -15.26 22.35
CA GLU A 121 -22.06 -16.69 22.15
C GLU A 121 -20.55 -16.98 22.28
N ALA A 122 -20.20 -17.87 23.22
CA ALA A 122 -18.85 -18.39 23.34
C ALA A 122 -18.70 -19.58 22.38
N SER A 123 -17.76 -19.52 21.44
CA SER A 123 -17.45 -20.63 20.54
C SER A 123 -15.95 -20.91 20.50
N THR A 124 -15.61 -22.19 20.54
CA THR A 124 -14.25 -22.72 20.64
C THR A 124 -13.47 -22.56 19.34
N ARG A 125 -12.17 -22.25 19.48
CA ARG A 125 -11.27 -21.85 18.39
C ARG A 125 -10.49 -23.07 17.88
N THR A 126 -10.62 -23.39 16.59
CA THR A 126 -9.78 -24.39 15.89
C THR A 126 -9.32 -23.83 14.55
N ASP A 127 -8.07 -24.13 14.17
CA ASP A 127 -7.38 -23.56 13.01
C ASP A 127 -7.92 -23.99 11.64
N THR A 128 -8.35 -23.02 10.81
CA THR A 128 -8.43 -23.21 9.34
C THR A 128 -8.45 -21.88 8.57
N GLN A 129 -7.42 -21.02 8.66
CA GLN A 129 -7.37 -19.77 7.85
C GLN A 129 -6.00 -19.41 7.26
N ALA A 130 -5.84 -19.73 5.97
CA ALA A 130 -4.85 -19.15 5.06
C ALA A 130 -5.50 -18.95 3.67
N PHE A 131 -4.85 -18.16 2.81
CA PHE A 131 -5.33 -17.66 1.49
C PHE A 131 -6.30 -16.45 1.54
N VAL A 132 -6.43 -15.77 0.38
CA VAL A 132 -7.19 -14.52 0.10
C VAL A 132 -6.56 -13.18 0.54
N VAL A 133 -5.38 -12.82 0.01
CA VAL A 133 -5.03 -11.43 -0.38
C VAL A 133 -4.05 -11.44 -1.56
N LYS A 134 -4.49 -11.07 -2.77
CA LYS A 134 -3.57 -10.83 -3.94
C LYS A 134 -3.91 -9.62 -4.81
N GLY A 135 -5.10 -9.01 -4.71
CA GLY A 135 -5.54 -7.95 -5.64
C GLY A 135 -5.16 -6.51 -5.26
N ILE A 136 -4.92 -6.21 -3.99
CA ILE A 136 -4.65 -4.84 -3.49
C ILE A 136 -3.20 -4.69 -2.96
N GLY A 137 -2.53 -5.80 -2.64
CA GLY A 137 -1.19 -5.82 -2.05
C GLY A 137 -0.11 -5.09 -2.85
N SER A 138 -0.13 -5.18 -4.18
CA SER A 138 0.93 -4.59 -5.02
C SER A 138 0.88 -3.06 -5.16
N LEU A 139 -0.14 -2.38 -4.63
CA LEU A 139 -0.36 -0.93 -4.85
C LEU A 139 0.12 -0.02 -3.71
N LEU A 140 0.41 -0.58 -2.54
CA LEU A 140 1.12 0.11 -1.45
C LEU A 140 2.50 -0.52 -1.18
N ALA A 141 2.90 -1.50 -1.99
CA ALA A 141 4.20 -2.16 -1.96
C ALA A 141 5.31 -1.29 -2.61
N LEU A 142 5.34 0.00 -2.30
CA LEU A 142 6.21 0.99 -2.95
C LEU A 142 6.69 2.06 -1.95
N PHE A 143 7.22 1.55 -0.84
CA PHE A 143 7.80 2.29 0.28
C PHE A 143 8.99 1.48 0.77
N LEU A 144 10.13 1.58 0.09
CA LEU A 144 11.35 0.92 0.53
C LEU A 144 12.55 1.83 0.37
N LEU A 145 13.56 1.51 1.15
CA LEU A 145 14.63 2.41 1.49
C LEU A 145 15.83 2.16 0.61
N LEU A 146 16.45 3.25 0.21
CA LEU A 146 17.64 3.21 -0.59
C LEU A 146 18.79 2.94 0.41
N PRO A 147 19.56 1.87 0.26
CA PRO A 147 20.75 1.70 1.06
C PRO A 147 21.69 2.84 0.70
N PRO A 148 22.38 3.44 1.67
CA PRO A 148 23.34 4.45 1.32
C PRO A 148 24.62 3.71 0.87
N SER A 149 24.91 3.80 -0.43
CA SER A 149 26.06 3.19 -1.15
C SER A 149 27.28 4.14 -1.13
N ALA A 150 28.49 3.88 -1.74
CA ALA A 150 29.94 3.85 -1.30
C ALA A 150 31.14 4.94 -1.48
N SER A 151 31.49 5.88 -0.55
CA SER A 151 32.74 6.77 -0.51
C SER A 151 33.25 7.24 0.89
N ALA A 152 34.56 7.12 1.20
CA ALA A 152 35.10 7.00 2.58
C ALA A 152 35.48 8.32 3.28
N ARG A 153 35.28 8.41 4.60
CA ARG A 153 35.69 9.59 5.40
C ARG A 153 37.16 9.55 5.79
N ALA A 154 38.00 10.17 4.97
CA ALA A 154 39.36 10.51 5.34
C ALA A 154 39.39 11.39 6.61
N ALA A 155 40.48 11.29 7.39
CA ALA A 155 40.74 12.21 8.50
C ALA A 155 40.73 13.66 8.00
N SER A 156 40.32 14.59 8.87
CA SER A 156 40.09 16.00 8.55
C SER A 156 41.36 16.72 8.04
N VAL A 157 41.59 16.66 6.73
CA VAL A 157 42.46 17.57 5.98
C VAL A 157 41.77 18.94 5.97
N PRO A 158 42.50 20.06 6.14
CA PRO A 158 41.91 21.40 6.04
C PRO A 158 41.20 21.56 4.68
N GLN A 159 39.96 22.02 4.76
CA GLN A 159 39.03 22.15 3.64
C GLN A 159 39.55 23.21 2.65
N ALA A 160 40.27 22.75 1.62
CA ALA A 160 40.66 23.57 0.49
C ALA A 160 39.40 24.07 -0.25
N ASP A 161 39.46 25.30 -0.76
CA ASP A 161 38.31 26.03 -1.29
C ASP A 161 37.44 25.19 -2.23
N ALA A 162 36.16 25.06 -1.88
CA ALA A 162 35.18 24.40 -2.73
C ALA A 162 34.95 25.26 -3.98
N SER A 163 35.60 24.89 -5.09
CA SER A 163 35.48 25.56 -6.39
C SER A 163 34.01 25.79 -6.77
N PRO A 164 33.52 27.05 -6.75
CA PRO A 164 32.12 27.32 -7.04
C PRO A 164 31.87 27.16 -8.55
N GLY A 165 31.06 26.16 -8.92
CA GLY A 165 30.60 25.98 -10.30
C GLY A 165 31.02 24.69 -11.00
N ALA A 166 31.32 23.60 -10.28
CA ALA A 166 31.32 22.27 -10.90
C ALA A 166 29.93 21.99 -11.50
N VAL A 167 29.83 21.98 -12.82
CA VAL A 167 28.56 21.71 -13.52
C VAL A 167 28.10 20.29 -13.16
N PRO A 168 26.88 20.10 -12.63
CA PRO A 168 26.39 18.76 -12.31
C PRO A 168 26.38 17.90 -13.57
N THR A 169 26.96 16.70 -13.48
CA THR A 169 27.04 15.77 -14.61
C THR A 169 25.65 15.43 -15.14
N THR A 170 25.56 15.28 -16.45
CA THR A 170 24.34 14.88 -17.17
C THR A 170 24.40 13.42 -17.65
N ASP A 171 25.50 12.70 -17.39
CA ASP A 171 25.57 11.26 -17.66
C ASP A 171 24.86 10.49 -16.54
N ALA A 172 23.75 9.86 -16.89
CA ALA A 172 23.00 9.00 -15.98
C ALA A 172 23.87 7.90 -15.36
N ARG A 173 24.88 7.38 -16.08
CA ARG A 173 25.77 6.34 -15.56
C ARG A 173 26.69 6.89 -14.49
N GLU A 174 27.21 8.09 -14.65
CA GLU A 174 28.03 8.76 -13.64
C GLU A 174 27.21 9.11 -12.40
N ILE A 175 25.97 9.61 -12.58
CA ILE A 175 25.04 9.86 -11.46
C ILE A 175 24.75 8.57 -10.69
N VAL A 176 24.41 7.48 -11.39
CA VAL A 176 24.17 6.17 -10.75
C VAL A 176 25.43 5.62 -10.09
N GLN A 177 26.61 5.80 -10.69
CA GLN A 177 27.86 5.39 -10.06
C GLN A 177 28.12 6.16 -8.75
N ARG A 178 27.89 7.48 -8.73
CA ARG A 178 27.99 8.30 -7.50
C ARG A 178 26.95 7.93 -6.45
N LEU A 179 25.73 7.59 -6.85
CA LEU A 179 24.73 6.98 -5.96
C LEU A 179 25.21 5.63 -5.40
N ILE A 180 25.94 4.85 -6.19
CA ILE A 180 26.63 3.61 -5.78
C ILE A 180 27.89 3.92 -4.94
N GLU A 181 28.32 5.18 -4.83
CA GLU A 181 29.62 5.63 -4.25
C GLU A 181 29.55 6.79 -3.20
N ARG A 182 28.68 6.75 -2.16
CA ARG A 182 28.55 7.69 -1.01
C ARG A 182 28.98 7.24 0.45
N GLU A 183 29.01 5.93 0.80
CA GLU A 183 29.18 5.21 2.12
C GLU A 183 29.84 3.78 2.01
N PRO A 184 31.16 3.62 1.81
CA PRO A 184 31.75 2.42 1.19
C PRO A 184 31.99 1.33 2.20
N ASP A 185 32.17 1.75 3.43
CA ASP A 185 32.39 0.92 4.59
C ASP A 185 31.06 0.32 5.05
N LEU A 186 29.90 0.76 4.53
CA LEU A 186 28.60 0.16 4.81
C LEU A 186 28.35 -1.10 3.99
N GLN A 187 28.73 -2.25 4.54
CA GLN A 187 28.56 -3.56 3.92
C GLN A 187 27.22 -4.21 4.28
N THR A 188 26.72 -3.94 5.49
CA THR A 188 25.42 -4.42 5.97
C THR A 188 24.77 -3.40 6.89
N TYR A 189 23.45 -3.46 7.04
CA TYR A 189 22.78 -2.91 8.22
C TYR A 189 21.49 -3.66 8.53
N ARG A 190 21.03 -3.50 9.77
CA ARG A 190 19.62 -3.70 10.14
C ARG A 190 19.07 -2.47 10.86
N ALA A 191 17.77 -2.25 10.76
CA ALA A 191 17.07 -1.16 11.45
C ALA A 191 15.62 -1.55 11.73
N HIS A 192 15.07 -1.07 12.86
CA HIS A 192 13.66 -1.20 13.17
C HIS A 192 12.83 -0.25 12.31
N LEU A 193 11.70 -0.75 11.79
CA LEU A 193 10.81 -0.04 10.87
C LEU A 193 9.40 0.07 11.46
N ASN A 194 8.88 1.29 11.55
CA ASN A 194 7.48 1.57 11.89
C ASN A 194 6.78 2.29 10.73
N VAL A 195 5.83 1.64 10.07
CA VAL A 195 5.06 2.18 8.94
C VAL A 195 3.62 2.45 9.37
N LYS A 196 3.14 3.67 9.16
CA LYS A 196 1.74 4.08 9.38
C LYS A 196 1.12 4.46 8.05
N ILE A 197 0.16 3.65 7.60
CA ILE A 197 -0.62 3.93 6.39
C ILE A 197 -1.94 4.58 6.81
N ARG A 198 -2.43 5.54 6.03
CA ARG A 198 -3.76 6.14 6.16
C ARG A 198 -4.42 6.25 4.79
N MET A 199 -5.40 5.38 4.52
CA MET A 199 -6.20 5.45 3.31
C MET A 199 -7.09 6.69 3.33
N ARG A 200 -6.94 7.55 2.31
CA ARG A 200 -7.82 8.69 2.00
C ARG A 200 -9.06 8.25 1.22
N SER A 201 -9.03 7.06 0.60
CA SER A 201 -10.18 6.42 -0.04
C SER A 201 -10.79 5.31 0.83
N PHE A 202 -12.06 4.98 0.58
CA PHE A 202 -12.71 3.78 1.14
C PHE A 202 -11.83 2.52 0.94
N PRO A 203 -11.65 1.65 1.96
CA PRO A 203 -12.38 1.59 3.22
C PRO A 203 -11.85 2.47 4.37
N PHE A 204 -10.98 3.46 4.09
CA PHE A 204 -10.42 4.39 5.08
C PHE A 204 -9.64 3.69 6.21
N LEU A 205 -8.97 2.58 5.88
CA LEU A 205 -8.12 1.86 6.83
C LEU A 205 -6.91 2.70 7.22
N ALA A 206 -6.47 2.54 8.47
CA ALA A 206 -5.25 3.15 8.99
C ALA A 206 -4.35 2.11 9.68
N PRO A 207 -3.80 1.12 8.96
CA PRO A 207 -2.92 0.12 9.56
C PRO A 207 -1.58 0.73 9.97
N ALA A 208 -1.09 0.30 11.12
CA ALA A 208 0.32 0.39 11.49
C ALA A 208 0.96 -0.99 11.25
N LEU A 209 2.18 -1.00 10.74
CA LEU A 209 3.02 -2.18 10.53
C LEU A 209 4.36 -1.93 11.24
N GLU A 210 4.86 -2.94 11.93
CA GLU A 210 6.15 -2.95 12.62
C GLU A 210 7.01 -4.08 12.06
N GLY A 211 8.31 -3.86 11.98
CA GLY A 211 9.23 -4.83 11.39
C GLY A 211 10.70 -4.44 11.47
N GLN A 212 11.49 -5.11 10.65
CA GLN A 212 12.93 -4.96 10.53
C GLN A 212 13.33 -4.84 9.07
N VAL A 213 14.21 -3.88 8.76
CA VAL A 213 14.89 -3.76 7.47
C VAL A 213 16.24 -4.44 7.56
N TYR A 214 16.64 -5.17 6.51
CA TYR A 214 17.96 -5.77 6.38
C TYR A 214 18.56 -5.39 5.03
N PHE A 215 19.82 -4.97 5.05
CA PHE A 215 20.61 -4.73 3.85
C PHE A 215 21.95 -5.47 3.94
N LYS A 216 22.39 -6.02 2.81
CA LYS A 216 23.71 -6.65 2.64
C LYS A 216 24.19 -6.44 1.21
N ARG A 217 25.32 -5.73 1.08
CA ARG A 217 25.95 -5.47 -0.22
C ARG A 217 26.47 -6.79 -0.83
N PRO A 218 26.43 -6.97 -2.17
CA PRO A 218 25.69 -6.16 -3.15
C PRO A 218 24.22 -6.62 -3.29
N GLY A 219 23.30 -5.68 -3.53
CA GLY A 219 21.94 -5.96 -4.05
C GLY A 219 20.97 -6.68 -3.11
N LYS A 220 21.36 -7.11 -1.90
CA LYS A 220 20.44 -7.80 -0.99
C LYS A 220 19.77 -6.81 -0.05
N TYR A 221 18.47 -6.65 -0.22
CA TYR A 221 17.63 -5.82 0.63
C TYR A 221 16.32 -6.55 0.93
N GLU A 222 15.90 -6.55 2.19
CA GLU A 222 14.74 -7.28 2.69
C GLU A 222 14.01 -6.46 3.77
N VAL A 223 12.67 -6.54 3.82
CA VAL A 223 11.89 -6.01 4.94
C VAL A 223 10.96 -7.11 5.45
N ILE A 224 11.11 -7.42 6.74
CA ILE A 224 10.34 -8.43 7.44
C ILE A 224 9.46 -7.71 8.45
N PHE A 225 8.14 -7.76 8.24
CA PHE A 225 7.16 -7.22 9.19
C PHE A 225 6.82 -8.28 10.25
N ASP A 226 6.88 -7.91 11.52
CA ASP A 226 6.66 -8.81 12.67
C ASP A 226 5.19 -9.25 12.76
N HIS A 227 4.27 -8.33 12.47
CA HIS A 227 2.85 -8.62 12.37
C HIS A 227 2.22 -7.88 11.19
N VAL A 228 1.97 -8.62 10.11
CA VAL A 228 1.13 -8.14 9.02
C VAL A 228 -0.32 -8.56 9.31
N PRO A 229 -1.26 -7.62 9.51
CA PRO A 229 -2.68 -7.95 9.59
C PRO A 229 -3.06 -8.79 8.37
N PHE A 230 -3.86 -9.83 8.53
CA PHE A 230 -4.09 -10.77 7.42
C PHE A 230 -4.62 -10.07 6.14
N TYR A 231 -5.33 -8.93 6.22
CA TYR A 231 -5.83 -8.13 5.06
C TYR A 231 -4.71 -7.43 4.31
N ALA A 232 -3.61 -7.22 5.01
CA ALA A 232 -2.37 -6.65 4.57
C ALA A 232 -1.37 -7.74 4.11
N LYS A 233 -1.73 -9.04 4.08
CA LYS A 233 -0.82 -10.14 3.65
C LYS A 233 -0.20 -9.96 2.27
N GLY A 234 -0.85 -9.21 1.38
CA GLY A 234 -0.26 -8.81 0.10
C GLY A 234 0.96 -7.88 0.23
N PHE A 235 1.22 -7.32 1.42
CA PHE A 235 2.39 -6.54 1.81
C PHE A 235 3.43 -7.36 2.62
N GLU A 236 3.24 -8.67 2.82
CA GLU A 236 4.33 -9.54 3.36
C GLU A 236 5.50 -9.67 2.36
N ARG A 237 5.28 -9.33 1.08
CA ARG A 237 6.27 -9.41 0.00
C ARG A 237 6.35 -8.11 -0.78
N VAL A 238 6.82 -7.06 -0.12
CA VAL A 238 7.14 -5.78 -0.77
C VAL A 238 8.53 -5.89 -1.40
N TYR A 239 8.59 -6.04 -2.72
CA TYR A 239 9.87 -6.16 -3.43
C TYR A 239 10.57 -4.79 -3.49
N GLY A 240 11.71 -4.65 -2.81
CA GLY A 240 12.57 -3.45 -2.76
C GLY A 240 13.32 -3.14 -4.05
N GLY A 241 12.64 -3.25 -5.19
CA GLY A 241 13.27 -3.40 -6.48
C GLY A 241 14.00 -2.18 -7.04
N ILE A 242 13.82 -1.03 -6.40
CA ILE A 242 14.48 0.24 -6.76
C ILE A 242 15.39 0.70 -5.61
N GLY A 243 15.45 -0.06 -4.50
CA GLY A 243 16.28 0.23 -3.34
C GLY A 243 17.74 0.36 -3.72
N ASP A 244 18.36 -0.67 -4.31
CA ASP A 244 19.79 -0.63 -4.65
C ASP A 244 20.04 -0.07 -6.07
N PRO A 245 20.75 1.07 -6.22
CA PRO A 245 21.14 1.59 -7.52
C PRO A 245 22.05 0.66 -8.34
N SER A 246 22.73 -0.32 -7.71
CA SER A 246 23.57 -1.30 -8.43
C SER A 246 22.79 -2.14 -9.44
N ASP A 247 21.51 -2.36 -9.17
CA ASP A 247 20.65 -3.25 -9.94
C ASP A 247 19.76 -2.50 -10.94
N TRP A 248 19.81 -1.15 -10.95
CA TRP A 248 18.93 -0.36 -11.79
C TRP A 248 19.14 -0.65 -13.29
N TYR A 249 20.37 -0.66 -13.79
CA TYR A 249 20.62 -0.92 -15.22
C TYR A 249 20.22 -2.34 -15.67
N GLN A 250 20.19 -3.32 -14.77
CA GLN A 250 19.73 -4.68 -15.07
C GLN A 250 18.21 -4.72 -15.32
N ARG A 251 17.46 -3.78 -14.74
CA ARG A 251 15.99 -3.80 -14.67
C ARG A 251 15.32 -2.66 -15.44
N PHE A 252 16.03 -1.56 -15.62
CA PHE A 252 15.55 -0.32 -16.19
C PHE A 252 16.49 0.17 -17.31
N ASP A 253 15.90 0.87 -18.27
CA ASP A 253 16.61 1.86 -19.06
C ASP A 253 16.62 3.17 -18.26
N VAL A 254 17.82 3.58 -17.81
CA VAL A 254 18.05 4.75 -16.95
C VAL A 254 18.57 5.90 -17.80
N SER A 255 17.99 7.08 -17.62
CA SER A 255 18.28 8.29 -18.40
C SER A 255 18.28 9.53 -17.52
N TYR A 256 19.10 10.53 -17.85
CA TYR A 256 19.00 11.86 -17.24
C TYR A 256 17.89 12.66 -17.92
N SER A 257 17.08 13.36 -17.14
CA SER A 257 15.87 14.06 -17.59
C SER A 257 15.81 15.55 -17.23
N GLY A 258 16.92 16.11 -16.72
CA GLY A 258 17.03 17.51 -16.32
C GLY A 258 17.17 17.68 -14.81
N GLN A 259 16.80 18.86 -14.33
CA GLN A 259 16.80 19.23 -12.92
C GLN A 259 15.42 19.70 -12.47
N VAL A 260 15.14 19.60 -11.18
CA VAL A 260 13.92 20.13 -10.55
C VAL A 260 14.26 20.69 -9.17
N ILE A 261 13.55 21.72 -8.72
CA ILE A 261 13.73 22.21 -7.36
C ILE A 261 13.01 21.27 -6.39
N VAL A 262 13.77 20.60 -5.52
CA VAL A 262 13.29 19.85 -4.34
C VAL A 262 13.87 20.54 -3.11
N SER A 263 13.11 20.61 -2.01
CA SER A 263 13.54 21.19 -0.72
C SER A 263 14.13 22.63 -0.73
N GLY A 264 14.14 23.32 -1.88
CA GLY A 264 14.74 24.64 -2.08
C GLY A 264 16.03 24.66 -2.93
N HIS A 265 16.55 23.51 -3.36
CA HIS A 265 17.75 23.35 -4.19
C HIS A 265 17.50 22.56 -5.48
N PRO A 266 18.39 22.65 -6.49
CA PRO A 266 18.25 21.90 -7.74
C PRO A 266 18.76 20.46 -7.61
N ASP A 267 17.83 19.52 -7.67
CA ASP A 267 18.12 18.09 -7.77
C ASP A 267 18.26 17.66 -9.23
N VAL A 268 19.18 16.72 -9.52
CA VAL A 268 19.22 16.03 -10.82
C VAL A 268 18.14 14.96 -10.87
N VAL A 269 17.48 14.82 -12.02
CA VAL A 269 16.36 13.88 -12.17
C VAL A 269 16.72 12.76 -13.13
N LEU A 270 16.76 11.53 -12.62
CA LEU A 270 16.85 10.33 -13.42
C LEU A 270 15.45 9.81 -13.75
N THR A 271 15.20 9.45 -15.01
CA THR A 271 14.02 8.71 -15.45
C THR A 271 14.40 7.25 -15.70
N LEU A 272 13.69 6.35 -15.04
CA LEU A 272 13.86 4.89 -15.11
C LEU A 272 12.62 4.29 -15.80
N VAL A 273 12.83 3.56 -16.89
CA VAL A 273 11.76 2.84 -17.63
C VAL A 273 12.00 1.35 -17.51
N GLN A 274 11.00 0.57 -17.10
CA GLN A 274 11.15 -0.87 -16.86
C GLN A 274 11.43 -1.64 -18.17
N ARG A 275 12.55 -2.38 -18.22
CA ARG A 275 12.93 -3.22 -19.38
C ARG A 275 11.87 -4.28 -19.71
N VAL A 276 11.28 -4.85 -18.67
CA VAL A 276 10.11 -5.73 -18.78
C VAL A 276 8.90 -4.90 -18.39
N ARG A 277 8.04 -4.60 -19.36
CA ARG A 277 6.89 -3.69 -19.18
C ARG A 277 5.94 -4.16 -18.09
N GLY A 278 5.85 -3.38 -17.01
CA GLY A 278 4.87 -3.55 -15.94
C GLY A 278 3.65 -2.63 -16.06
N MET A 279 3.01 -2.37 -14.92
CA MET A 279 1.90 -1.40 -14.78
C MET A 279 2.38 0.05 -14.65
N ILE A 280 3.66 0.22 -14.29
CA ILE A 280 4.37 1.50 -14.19
C ILE A 280 4.82 1.86 -15.61
N ASP A 281 4.60 3.12 -15.99
CA ASP A 281 5.07 3.71 -17.23
C ASP A 281 6.54 4.12 -17.10
N HIS A 282 6.83 4.95 -16.09
CA HIS A 282 8.19 5.31 -15.73
C HIS A 282 8.26 5.73 -14.25
N GLU A 283 9.50 5.75 -13.75
CA GLU A 283 9.85 6.20 -12.42
C GLU A 283 10.79 7.40 -12.55
N ARG A 284 10.72 8.35 -11.63
CA ARG A 284 11.62 9.50 -11.55
C ARG A 284 12.28 9.51 -10.18
N VAL A 285 13.59 9.67 -10.17
CA VAL A 285 14.42 9.74 -8.97
C VAL A 285 15.07 11.11 -8.95
N MET A 286 14.78 11.89 -7.91
CA MET A 286 15.39 13.18 -7.64
C MET A 286 16.57 12.97 -6.69
N VAL A 287 17.75 13.40 -7.13
CA VAL A 287 19.02 13.24 -6.41
C VAL A 287 19.61 14.62 -6.14
N ASP A 288 19.94 14.91 -4.88
CA ASP A 288 20.74 16.08 -4.55
C ASP A 288 22.18 15.85 -5.08
N PRO A 289 22.68 16.68 -6.03
CA PRO A 289 24.01 16.51 -6.59
C PRO A 289 25.16 16.90 -5.62
N THR A 290 24.86 17.43 -4.44
CA THR A 290 25.86 17.78 -3.42
C THR A 290 26.13 16.62 -2.46
N THR A 291 25.09 15.93 -1.99
CA THR A 291 25.21 14.78 -1.08
C THR A 291 25.09 13.42 -1.76
N TRP A 292 24.55 13.34 -2.99
CA TRP A 292 24.11 12.09 -3.64
C TRP A 292 23.08 11.32 -2.79
N GLN A 293 22.28 12.05 -2.01
CA GLN A 293 21.06 11.56 -1.39
C GLN A 293 19.91 11.59 -2.40
N ILE A 294 19.03 10.59 -2.32
CA ILE A 294 17.79 10.56 -3.10
C ILE A 294 16.71 11.15 -2.20
N GLU A 295 16.34 12.41 -2.45
CA GLU A 295 15.35 13.12 -1.66
C GLU A 295 13.93 12.66 -1.97
N GLN A 296 13.64 12.42 -3.26
CA GLN A 296 12.30 12.12 -3.74
C GLN A 296 12.30 11.06 -4.85
N MET A 297 11.28 10.22 -4.83
CA MET A 297 10.95 9.27 -5.88
C MET A 297 9.50 9.45 -6.32
N GLU A 298 9.24 9.29 -7.61
CA GLU A 298 7.91 9.40 -8.20
C GLU A 298 7.66 8.24 -9.17
N TRP A 299 6.55 7.53 -8.99
CA TRP A 299 6.13 6.44 -9.87
C TRP A 299 4.88 6.84 -10.63
N ARG A 300 4.92 6.76 -11.96
CA ARG A 300 3.78 7.07 -12.83
C ARG A 300 3.27 5.79 -13.48
N TYR A 301 1.97 5.58 -13.42
CA TYR A 301 1.29 4.40 -13.95
C TYR A 301 0.55 4.74 -15.25
N TYR A 302 0.45 3.78 -16.18
CA TYR A 302 -0.28 3.96 -17.45
C TYR A 302 -1.76 4.35 -17.28
N ASN A 303 -2.37 4.08 -16.12
CA ASN A 303 -3.75 4.44 -15.80
C ASN A 303 -3.91 5.87 -15.22
N GLY A 304 -2.85 6.69 -15.23
CA GLY A 304 -2.83 8.02 -14.62
C GLY A 304 -2.61 8.03 -13.10
N GLY A 305 -2.33 6.86 -12.50
CA GLY A 305 -1.93 6.78 -11.10
C GLY A 305 -0.53 7.36 -10.87
N VAL A 306 -0.32 7.97 -9.70
CA VAL A 306 0.96 8.51 -9.26
C VAL A 306 1.20 8.11 -7.79
N ILE A 307 2.43 7.73 -7.46
CA ILE A 307 2.94 7.66 -6.09
C ILE A 307 4.14 8.60 -6.00
N THR A 308 4.21 9.42 -4.95
CA THR A 308 5.34 10.33 -4.72
C THR A 308 5.84 10.14 -3.30
N MET A 309 7.08 9.64 -3.12
CA MET A 309 7.73 9.40 -1.83
C MET A 309 8.89 10.37 -1.63
N SER A 310 8.94 11.05 -0.49
CA SER A 310 10.13 11.76 -0.03
C SER A 310 10.81 11.03 1.13
N GLN A 311 12.10 11.30 1.30
CA GLN A 311 12.97 10.72 2.32
C GLN A 311 13.65 11.81 3.16
N GLN A 312 14.04 11.46 4.39
CA GLN A 312 14.85 12.31 5.26
C GLN A 312 15.99 11.48 5.83
N TYR A 313 17.20 12.01 5.76
CA TYR A 313 18.42 11.33 6.20
C TYR A 313 18.92 11.90 7.53
N SER A 314 19.68 11.09 8.26
CA SER A 314 20.46 11.49 9.43
C SER A 314 21.73 10.65 9.50
N ASN A 315 22.76 11.16 10.17
CA ASN A 315 24.01 10.44 10.32
C ASN A 315 23.92 9.44 11.49
N GLU A 316 23.92 8.15 11.19
CA GLU A 316 23.78 7.04 12.15
C GLU A 316 25.04 6.15 12.04
N ASP A 317 25.74 5.93 13.16
CA ASP A 317 27.04 5.23 13.21
C ASP A 317 28.09 5.72 12.18
N GLY A 318 27.98 6.98 11.72
CA GLY A 318 28.89 7.60 10.75
C GLY A 318 28.37 7.66 9.31
N PHE A 319 27.25 7.00 9.00
CA PHE A 319 26.67 6.88 7.65
C PHE A 319 25.37 7.68 7.51
N ASP A 320 25.08 8.27 6.35
CA ASP A 320 23.83 8.99 6.11
C ASP A 320 22.68 8.02 5.78
N MET A 321 21.97 7.58 6.82
CA MET A 321 20.86 6.62 6.78
C MET A 321 19.50 7.33 6.67
N VAL A 322 18.53 6.72 5.98
CA VAL A 322 17.15 7.26 5.89
C VAL A 322 16.40 7.02 7.20
N ILE A 323 16.18 8.06 8.00
CA ILE A 323 15.42 7.96 9.26
C ILE A 323 13.90 8.08 9.08
N ARG A 324 13.44 8.69 7.99
CA ARG A 324 11.99 8.85 7.72
C ARG A 324 11.68 8.83 6.23
N GLN A 325 10.52 8.28 5.89
CA GLN A 325 9.90 8.40 4.57
C GLN A 325 8.45 8.86 4.69
N SER A 326 7.95 9.55 3.67
CA SER A 326 6.55 9.93 3.52
C SER A 326 6.15 9.78 2.06
N ALA A 327 5.02 9.14 1.74
CA ALA A 327 4.51 9.15 0.38
C ALA A 327 3.00 9.39 0.28
N ASP A 328 2.63 10.07 -0.80
CA ASP A 328 1.26 10.30 -1.23
C ASP A 328 0.94 9.35 -2.40
N VAL A 329 -0.03 8.45 -2.19
CA VAL A 329 -0.50 7.46 -3.17
C VAL A 329 -1.80 7.99 -3.78
N ARG A 330 -1.81 8.19 -5.10
CA ARG A 330 -2.96 8.72 -5.87
C ARG A 330 -3.19 7.89 -7.12
N ILE A 331 -3.90 6.78 -6.97
CA ILE A 331 -4.16 5.83 -8.06
C ILE A 331 -5.69 5.77 -8.29
N PRO A 332 -6.20 5.52 -9.52
CA PRO A 332 -7.63 5.42 -9.74
C PRO A 332 -8.35 4.54 -8.71
N HIS A 333 -9.30 5.14 -7.99
CA HIS A 333 -10.08 4.55 -6.89
C HIS A 333 -9.33 4.22 -5.57
N VAL A 334 -8.01 4.47 -5.49
CA VAL A 334 -7.19 4.22 -4.29
C VAL A 334 -6.34 5.44 -3.98
N SER A 335 -6.57 6.06 -2.82
CA SER A 335 -5.69 7.11 -2.31
C SER A 335 -5.28 6.85 -0.87
N ALA A 336 -4.02 7.13 -0.55
CA ALA A 336 -3.45 6.94 0.77
C ALA A 336 -2.30 7.93 1.04
N ILE A 337 -1.96 8.09 2.30
CA ILE A 337 -0.63 8.53 2.73
C ILE A 337 0.01 7.33 3.44
N ALA A 338 1.31 7.14 3.36
CA ALA A 338 2.00 6.43 4.43
C ALA A 338 3.25 7.18 4.90
N GLU A 339 3.58 6.98 6.17
CA GLU A 339 4.79 7.48 6.81
C GLU A 339 5.56 6.29 7.36
N ALA A 340 6.84 6.19 7.06
CA ALA A 340 7.75 5.19 7.63
C ALA A 340 8.80 5.90 8.48
N ASN A 341 9.11 5.35 9.64
CA ASN A 341 10.17 5.83 10.52
C ASN A 341 11.14 4.67 10.78
N LEU A 342 12.43 4.99 10.80
CA LEU A 342 13.50 4.03 11.01
C LEU A 342 14.35 4.44 12.21
N SER A 343 14.83 3.42 12.91
CA SER A 343 15.46 3.56 14.22
C SER A 343 16.30 2.33 14.54
N ASP A 344 17.06 2.40 15.63
CA ASP A 344 17.90 1.30 16.13
C ASP A 344 18.85 0.72 15.07
N TYR A 345 19.46 1.60 14.28
CA TYR A 345 20.46 1.22 13.29
C TYR A 345 21.59 0.42 13.92
N ARG A 346 21.97 -0.65 13.22
CA ARG A 346 23.15 -1.46 13.52
C ARG A 346 23.86 -1.71 12.20
N THR A 347 24.88 -0.91 11.92
CA THR A 347 25.69 -0.99 10.70
C THR A 347 26.76 -2.07 10.83
N ASN A 348 27.19 -2.64 9.70
CA ASN A 348 28.28 -3.63 9.59
C ASN A 348 28.16 -4.87 10.48
N VAL A 349 26.93 -5.22 10.88
CA VAL A 349 26.63 -6.45 11.62
C VAL A 349 26.54 -7.66 10.70
N ALA A 350 26.87 -8.84 11.21
CA ALA A 350 26.66 -10.09 10.48
C ALA A 350 25.15 -10.34 10.25
N ILE A 351 24.76 -10.55 9.00
CA ILE A 351 23.40 -10.93 8.59
C ILE A 351 23.49 -12.21 7.77
N ASP A 352 22.70 -13.21 8.16
CA ASP A 352 22.60 -14.50 7.49
C ASP A 352 22.04 -14.33 6.07
N ASP A 353 22.59 -15.10 5.12
CA ASP A 353 22.06 -15.15 3.77
C ASP A 353 20.65 -15.79 3.71
N ALA A 354 20.30 -16.62 4.71
CA ALA A 354 18.96 -17.18 4.86
C ALA A 354 17.87 -16.09 5.01
N THR A 355 18.20 -14.93 5.58
CA THR A 355 17.28 -13.77 5.69
C THR A 355 16.75 -13.35 4.32
N PHE A 356 17.56 -13.46 3.26
CA PHE A 356 17.23 -13.05 1.90
C PHE A 356 16.72 -14.21 1.01
N ALA A 357 16.58 -15.43 1.55
CA ALA A 357 16.26 -16.61 0.76
C ALA A 357 14.76 -16.73 0.40
N ASN A 358 13.87 -16.20 1.24
CA ASN A 358 12.42 -16.40 1.12
C ASN A 358 11.78 -15.73 -0.11
N ASN A 359 12.43 -14.72 -0.69
CA ASN A 359 11.88 -13.92 -1.79
C ASN A 359 12.32 -14.34 -3.20
N ARG A 360 13.08 -15.44 -3.35
CA ARG A 360 13.46 -16.02 -4.66
C ARG A 360 12.43 -17.01 -5.25
N ARG A 361 11.20 -17.03 -4.72
CA ARG A 361 10.08 -17.88 -5.18
C ARG A 361 8.80 -17.06 -5.41
#